data_AF-A0A9E8MWQ8-F1
#
_entry.id   AF-A0A9E8MWQ8-F1
#
_cell.length_a   1.000
_cell.length_b   1.000
_cell.length_c   1.000
_cell.angle_alpha   90.00
_cell.angle_beta   90.00
_cell.angle_gamma   90.00
#
_symmetry.space_group_name_H-M   'P 1'
#
loop_
_entity.id
_entity.type
_entity.pdbx_description
1 polymer ?
#
loop_
_entity_poly.entity_id
_entity_poly.type
_entity_poly.pdbx_seq_one_letter_code
_entity_poly.pdbx_strand_id
1 'polypeptide(L)'
;MKTRTKIILTFTSLTLIVGLLFAFSRQRIPFTTGKTKYIVVKNAFFNRSNIYKPNAALLITDTKEITDNERLFLDNKTYGHACGYHYAIQFWVSPDDQIDDIPFNQECEEFLRSNSKMQSKMKGYIKQLEAKPTHYIYNLQIPVTIEPKDILKAFDNSGLHLFFMDGVSNHHTTLGFTYLQTTPIKELVDRSKWQGEQDDNAKDATKKINEIVDSIMTVATIIEQSEISFPMQSFGGGTIDHQAAISLKFKNGTDLKQVKEIIERNNGEVGDENNPQHYYVQLVDTSDNLENVRERLKNYRQVTNIYEYPKRK
;
A
#
# COMPACT_ATOMS: atom_id res chain seq x y z
N MET A 1 46.09 22.57 -29.39
CA MET A 1 44.86 23.22 -29.90
C MET A 1 43.75 22.16 -29.92
N LYS A 2 42.81 22.31 -28.97
CA LYS A 2 41.49 21.66 -28.80
C LYS A 2 41.30 20.18 -29.23
N THR A 3 41.52 19.33 -28.23
CA THR A 3 40.90 18.02 -27.96
C THR A 3 39.38 18.07 -28.16
N ARG A 4 38.82 17.15 -28.98
CA ARG A 4 37.38 16.91 -29.06
C ARG A 4 37.02 15.73 -28.17
N THR A 5 36.39 16.04 -27.04
CA THR A 5 35.79 15.09 -26.11
C THR A 5 34.57 14.42 -26.76
N LYS A 6 34.60 13.08 -26.87
CA LYS A 6 33.40 12.28 -27.14
C LYS A 6 32.53 12.28 -25.89
N ILE A 7 31.38 12.93 -25.94
CA ILE A 7 30.31 12.76 -24.96
C ILE A 7 29.49 11.55 -25.42
N ILE A 8 29.75 10.40 -24.80
CA ILE A 8 28.84 9.26 -24.81
C ILE A 8 27.90 9.51 -23.62
N LEU A 9 26.65 9.90 -23.90
CA LEU A 9 25.63 10.05 -22.87
C LEU A 9 24.86 8.74 -22.78
N THR A 10 25.33 7.87 -21.89
CA THR A 10 24.66 6.64 -21.47
C THR A 10 23.44 7.03 -20.61
N PHE A 11 22.25 7.04 -21.21
CA PHE A 11 20.97 7.11 -20.48
C PHE A 11 20.60 5.71 -19.99
N THR A 12 21.25 5.25 -18.93
CA THR A 12 20.93 3.99 -18.25
C THR A 12 21.04 4.20 -16.75
N SER A 13 20.07 4.90 -16.14
CA SER A 13 19.78 4.85 -14.69
C SER A 13 18.71 5.88 -14.27
N LEU A 14 17.49 5.80 -14.81
CA LEU A 14 16.36 6.55 -14.23
C LEU A 14 15.02 5.78 -14.24
N THR A 15 15.06 4.47 -14.37
CA THR A 15 13.85 3.62 -14.35
C THR A 15 13.75 2.76 -13.09
N LEU A 16 14.79 2.73 -12.23
CA LEU A 16 14.81 1.92 -11.01
C LEU A 16 14.49 2.70 -9.71
N ILE A 17 14.38 4.03 -9.76
CA ILE A 17 14.14 4.86 -8.56
C ILE A 17 12.66 5.24 -8.41
N VAL A 18 11.88 5.24 -9.50
CA VAL A 18 10.45 5.57 -9.42
C VAL A 18 9.64 4.42 -8.79
N GLY A 19 10.07 3.16 -8.94
CA GLY A 19 9.40 1.99 -8.35
C GLY A 19 9.50 1.88 -6.81
N LEU A 20 10.39 2.64 -6.17
CA LEU A 20 10.56 2.66 -4.71
C LEU A 20 9.88 3.86 -4.04
N LEU A 21 9.36 4.82 -4.83
CA LEU A 21 8.67 6.01 -4.33
C LEU A 21 7.13 5.87 -4.28
N PHE A 22 6.58 4.77 -4.80
CA PHE A 22 5.13 4.52 -4.81
C PHE A 22 4.59 3.76 -3.59
N ALA A 23 5.43 3.47 -2.60
CA ALA A 23 4.96 2.94 -1.32
C ALA A 23 4.95 4.07 -0.27
N PHE A 24 3.75 4.45 0.17
CA PHE A 24 3.48 5.28 1.35
C PHE A 24 3.63 6.81 1.22
N SER A 25 2.86 7.41 0.31
CA SER A 25 2.26 8.72 0.58
C SER A 25 0.74 8.61 0.68
N ARG A 26 0.23 7.95 1.72
CA ARG A 26 -1.08 8.36 2.21
C ARG A 26 -0.90 9.82 2.62
N GLN A 27 -1.51 10.74 1.87
CA GLN A 27 -1.58 12.15 2.26
C GLN A 27 -1.98 12.17 3.74
N ARG A 28 -1.08 12.61 4.62
CA ARG A 28 -1.39 12.76 6.05
C ARG A 28 -2.57 13.72 6.12
N ILE A 29 -3.75 13.19 6.41
CA ILE A 29 -4.93 14.02 6.61
C ILE A 29 -4.65 14.84 7.88
N PRO A 30 -4.68 16.19 7.84
CA PRO A 30 -4.45 17.00 9.01
C PRO A 30 -5.45 16.61 10.10
N PHE A 31 -4.93 16.10 11.21
CA PHE A 31 -5.71 15.37 12.21
C PHE A 31 -6.34 16.30 13.26
N THR A 32 -7.43 15.83 13.87
CA THR A 32 -8.02 16.41 15.09
C THR A 32 -7.70 15.49 16.26
N THR A 33 -6.86 15.94 17.20
CA THR A 33 -6.51 15.19 18.42
C THR A 33 -7.76 14.70 19.17
N GLY A 34 -7.66 13.54 19.83
CA GLY A 34 -8.74 12.95 20.64
C GLY A 34 -9.58 11.87 19.96
N LYS A 35 -9.20 11.39 18.76
CA LYS A 35 -9.92 10.30 18.07
C LYS A 35 -9.25 8.93 18.18
N THR A 36 -7.95 8.88 18.50
CA THR A 36 -7.22 7.61 18.61
C THR A 36 -7.77 6.79 19.77
N LYS A 37 -8.05 5.51 19.52
CA LYS A 37 -8.44 4.53 20.54
C LYS A 37 -7.36 3.49 20.81
N TYR A 38 -6.49 3.25 19.83
CA TYR A 38 -5.40 2.27 19.95
C TYR A 38 -4.13 2.83 19.33
N ILE A 39 -3.01 2.58 19.99
CA ILE A 39 -1.69 2.73 19.39
C ILE A 39 -1.01 1.36 19.36
N VAL A 40 -0.47 1.00 18.20
CA VAL A 40 0.31 -0.23 18.02
C VAL A 40 1.75 0.15 17.68
N VAL A 41 2.70 -0.31 18.49
CA VAL A 41 4.14 -0.18 18.20
C VAL A 41 4.70 -1.55 17.86
N LYS A 42 5.39 -1.67 16.72
CA LYS A 42 5.87 -2.97 16.19
C LYS A 42 7.14 -2.83 15.34
N ASN A 43 7.68 -3.96 14.93
CA ASN A 43 8.74 -4.02 13.91
C ASN A 43 8.20 -3.66 12.51
N ALA A 44 8.94 -2.83 11.76
CA ALA A 44 8.62 -2.37 10.40
C ALA A 44 9.30 -3.17 9.27
N PHE A 45 9.94 -4.31 9.57
CA PHE A 45 10.39 -5.36 8.64
C PHE A 45 11.76 -5.22 7.96
N PHE A 46 12.66 -4.35 8.42
CA PHE A 46 14.02 -4.32 7.86
C PHE A 46 15.07 -4.95 8.79
N ASN A 47 16.11 -5.51 8.17
CA ASN A 47 17.19 -6.28 8.79
C ASN A 47 17.70 -5.68 10.12
N ARG A 48 17.94 -6.56 11.11
CA ARG A 48 18.66 -6.32 12.39
C ARG A 48 17.95 -5.43 13.42
N SER A 49 16.81 -5.87 13.93
CA SER A 49 16.25 -5.37 15.19
C SER A 49 16.52 -6.36 16.34
N ASN A 50 17.05 -5.92 17.48
CA ASN A 50 17.31 -6.74 18.68
C ASN A 50 16.02 -7.05 19.48
N ILE A 51 14.90 -7.29 18.80
CA ILE A 51 13.60 -7.50 19.43
C ILE A 51 13.47 -8.90 20.04
N TYR A 52 12.68 -9.02 21.11
CA TYR A 52 12.44 -10.28 21.81
C TYR A 52 11.94 -11.37 20.86
N LYS A 53 10.99 -11.02 19.99
CA LYS A 53 10.43 -11.90 18.96
C LYS A 53 9.99 -11.10 17.75
N PRO A 54 10.07 -11.62 16.51
CA PRO A 54 9.66 -10.90 15.31
C PRO A 54 8.22 -10.34 15.33
N ASN A 55 7.30 -11.01 16.02
CA ASN A 55 5.91 -10.55 16.18
C ASN A 55 5.69 -9.67 17.42
N ALA A 56 6.71 -9.32 18.18
CA ALA A 56 6.57 -8.50 19.38
C ALA A 56 5.91 -7.16 19.04
N ALA A 57 4.96 -6.76 19.89
CA ALA A 57 4.24 -5.51 19.77
C ALA A 57 3.94 -4.91 21.14
N LEU A 58 3.61 -3.63 21.13
CA LEU A 58 2.96 -2.93 22.21
C LEU A 58 1.59 -2.51 21.72
N LEU A 59 0.54 -2.85 22.46
CA LEU A 59 -0.78 -2.27 22.31
C LEU A 59 -1.01 -1.30 23.48
N ILE A 60 -1.28 -0.05 23.14
CA ILE A 60 -1.55 1.00 24.11
C ILE A 60 -3.02 1.39 23.95
N THR A 61 -3.77 1.20 25.04
CA THR A 61 -5.19 1.56 25.18
C THR A 61 -5.42 2.60 26.28
N ASP A 62 -4.38 2.95 27.05
CA ASP A 62 -4.46 3.96 28.09
C ASP A 62 -4.70 5.35 27.47
N THR A 63 -5.82 5.98 27.85
CA THR A 63 -6.26 7.25 27.25
C THR A 63 -5.26 8.38 27.45
N LYS A 64 -4.58 8.41 28.61
CA LYS A 64 -3.58 9.44 28.89
C LYS A 64 -2.36 9.24 28.00
N GLU A 65 -1.83 8.03 27.92
CA GLU A 65 -0.69 7.72 27.07
C GLU A 65 -1.02 7.95 25.59
N ILE A 66 -2.23 7.61 25.14
CA ILE A 66 -2.69 7.93 23.78
C ILE A 66 -2.67 9.44 23.56
N THR A 67 -3.27 10.23 24.44
CA THR A 67 -3.32 11.69 24.31
C THR A 67 -1.92 12.30 24.29
N ASP A 68 -1.01 11.80 25.13
CA ASP A 68 0.38 12.26 25.18
C ASP A 68 1.12 11.93 23.87
N ASN A 69 0.85 10.77 23.27
CA ASN A 69 1.43 10.40 21.97
C ASN A 69 0.81 11.19 20.81
N GLU A 70 -0.51 11.41 20.79
CA GLU A 70 -1.15 12.22 19.76
C GLU A 70 -0.53 13.63 19.70
N ARG A 71 -0.36 14.28 20.87
CA ARG A 71 0.29 15.59 20.98
C ARG A 71 1.76 15.58 20.55
N LEU A 72 2.45 14.45 20.75
CA LEU A 72 3.87 14.34 20.46
C LEU A 72 4.15 13.90 19.02
N PHE A 73 3.33 13.07 18.40
CA PHE A 73 3.65 12.45 17.11
C PHE A 73 2.89 13.06 15.94
N LEU A 74 1.62 13.42 16.11
CA LEU A 74 0.76 13.79 14.98
C LEU A 74 1.07 15.19 14.41
N ASP A 75 1.59 16.10 15.25
CA ASP A 75 2.01 17.45 14.82
C ASP A 75 3.45 17.52 14.30
N ASN A 76 4.15 16.37 14.26
CA ASN A 76 5.56 16.30 13.89
C ASN A 76 5.77 15.78 12.48
N LYS A 77 6.14 16.71 11.59
CA LYS A 77 6.60 16.41 10.25
C LYS A 77 7.96 15.69 10.34
N THR A 78 8.10 14.57 9.65
CA THR A 78 9.40 13.93 9.42
C THR A 78 10.11 14.64 8.28
N TYR A 79 11.44 14.64 8.27
CA TYR A 79 12.19 14.97 7.06
C TYR A 79 12.07 13.80 6.06
N GLY A 80 12.00 14.09 4.76
CA GLY A 80 12.00 13.03 3.75
C GLY A 80 13.36 12.30 3.78
N HIS A 81 13.35 10.96 3.88
CA HIS A 81 14.57 10.17 4.05
C HIS A 81 14.57 8.89 3.21
N ALA A 82 15.77 8.42 2.86
CA ALA A 82 16.03 7.27 1.99
C ALA A 82 16.54 6.03 2.74
N CYS A 83 16.51 6.04 4.07
CA CYS A 83 16.89 4.87 4.89
C CYS A 83 15.67 3.97 5.15
N GLY A 84 15.90 2.66 5.26
CA GLY A 84 14.85 1.70 5.68
C GLY A 84 14.41 1.93 7.12
N TYR A 85 13.37 1.23 7.58
CA TYR A 85 12.78 1.47 8.91
C TYR A 85 12.85 0.23 9.81
N HIS A 86 13.19 0.42 11.09
CA HIS A 86 13.27 -0.70 12.04
C HIS A 86 11.94 -0.93 12.75
N TYR A 87 11.21 0.15 13.02
CA TYR A 87 9.99 0.14 13.83
C TYR A 87 8.89 0.99 13.18
N ALA A 88 7.66 0.75 13.58
CA ALA A 88 6.50 1.55 13.20
C ALA A 88 5.64 1.82 14.43
N ILE A 89 5.08 3.03 14.51
CA ILE A 89 4.04 3.40 15.46
C ILE A 89 2.78 3.78 14.69
N GLN A 90 1.69 3.08 14.97
CA GLN A 90 0.44 3.16 14.23
C GLN A 90 -0.68 3.68 15.14
N PHE A 91 -1.48 4.62 14.64
CA PHE A 91 -2.58 5.25 15.39
C PHE A 91 -3.93 4.85 14.77
N TRP A 92 -4.86 4.37 15.59
CA TRP A 92 -6.11 3.75 15.12
C TRP A 92 -7.35 4.34 15.81
N VAL A 93 -8.40 4.67 15.04
CA VAL A 93 -9.73 5.03 15.57
C VAL A 93 -10.57 3.78 15.86
N SER A 94 -10.44 2.78 15.00
CA SER A 94 -11.13 1.49 15.06
C SER A 94 -10.25 0.41 14.43
N PRO A 95 -10.58 -0.88 14.59
CA PRO A 95 -9.89 -2.00 13.93
C PRO A 95 -9.64 -1.85 12.41
N ASP A 96 -10.47 -1.09 11.71
CA ASP A 96 -10.46 -0.91 10.26
C ASP A 96 -10.09 0.52 9.80
N ASP A 97 -9.85 1.44 10.74
CA ASP A 97 -9.55 2.84 10.46
C ASP A 97 -8.22 3.27 11.11
N GLN A 98 -7.15 3.21 10.31
CA GLN A 98 -5.83 3.70 10.68
C GLN A 98 -5.67 5.17 10.30
N ILE A 99 -5.35 6.00 11.29
CA ILE A 99 -5.14 7.44 11.14
C ILE A 99 -3.75 7.73 10.56
N ASP A 100 -2.73 7.09 11.14
CA ASP A 100 -1.34 7.35 10.78
C ASP A 100 -0.47 6.11 10.98
N ASP A 101 0.61 6.05 10.21
CA ASP A 101 1.68 5.07 10.32
C ASP A 101 2.99 5.84 10.24
N ILE A 102 3.67 5.96 11.38
CA ILE A 102 4.94 6.66 11.46
C ILE A 102 6.04 5.60 11.51
N PRO A 103 6.71 5.36 10.38
CA PRO A 103 7.87 4.49 10.38
C PRO A 103 9.04 5.20 11.09
N PHE A 104 9.91 4.42 11.72
CA PHE A 104 10.99 4.94 12.55
C PHE A 104 12.27 4.13 12.37
N ASN A 105 13.37 4.83 12.09
CA ASN A 105 14.71 4.29 12.13
C ASN A 105 15.53 4.93 13.26
N GLN A 106 16.03 4.10 14.17
CA GLN A 106 16.83 4.54 15.32
C GLN A 106 18.14 5.27 14.94
N GLU A 107 18.69 5.00 13.75
CA GLU A 107 19.98 5.52 13.29
C GLU A 107 19.88 6.84 12.51
N CYS A 108 18.77 7.08 11.82
CA CYS A 108 18.66 8.19 10.85
C CYS A 108 17.37 9.01 10.97
N GLU A 109 16.38 8.61 11.77
CA GLU A 109 15.10 9.35 11.79
C GLU A 109 15.24 10.70 12.51
N GLU A 110 14.93 11.79 11.82
CA GLU A 110 14.90 13.13 12.40
C GLU A 110 13.52 13.77 12.24
N PHE A 111 13.01 14.33 13.35
CA PHE A 111 11.73 15.03 13.38
C PHE A 111 11.92 16.54 13.40
N LEU A 112 11.07 17.25 12.64
CA LEU A 112 11.13 18.71 12.50
C LEU A 112 10.85 19.47 13.79
N ARG A 113 10.06 18.89 14.71
CA ARG A 113 9.82 19.49 16.04
C ARG A 113 9.96 18.43 17.12
N SER A 114 10.35 18.88 18.31
CA SER A 114 10.48 18.03 19.50
C SER A 114 11.31 16.73 19.29
N ASN A 115 12.30 16.75 18.38
CA ASN A 115 13.08 15.56 17.98
C ASN A 115 13.59 14.75 19.18
N SER A 116 14.19 15.41 20.17
CA SER A 116 14.70 14.75 21.37
C SER A 116 13.62 14.03 22.18
N LYS A 117 12.42 14.59 22.27
CA LYS A 117 11.27 13.97 22.96
C LYS A 117 10.74 12.77 22.19
N MET A 118 10.60 12.89 20.87
CA MET A 118 10.16 11.77 20.02
C MET A 118 11.15 10.61 20.05
N GLN A 119 12.44 10.92 19.89
CA GLN A 119 13.54 9.97 20.01
C GLN A 119 13.55 9.29 21.37
N SER A 120 13.37 10.04 22.46
CA SER A 120 13.28 9.48 23.81
C SER A 120 12.08 8.53 23.96
N LYS A 121 10.90 8.93 23.47
CA LYS A 121 9.67 8.14 23.54
C LYS A 121 9.79 6.85 22.73
N MET A 122 10.26 6.92 21.48
CA MET A 122 10.49 5.74 20.63
C MET A 122 11.54 4.79 21.23
N LYS A 123 12.66 5.30 21.76
CA LYS A 123 13.64 4.47 22.47
C LYS A 123 13.03 3.75 23.68
N GLY A 124 12.10 4.38 24.38
CA GLY A 124 11.35 3.76 25.46
C GLY A 124 10.52 2.57 24.99
N TYR A 125 9.81 2.71 23.87
CA TYR A 125 9.04 1.62 23.27
C TYR A 125 9.91 0.50 22.71
N ILE A 126 11.01 0.85 22.04
CA ILE A 126 11.96 -0.13 21.52
C ILE A 126 12.50 -1.00 22.65
N LYS A 127 12.96 -0.41 23.76
CA LYS A 127 13.42 -1.18 24.92
C LYS A 127 12.35 -2.15 25.46
N GLN A 128 11.07 -1.76 25.43
CA GLN A 128 9.99 -2.66 25.82
C GLN A 128 9.84 -3.81 24.83
N LEU A 129 9.87 -3.55 23.52
CA LEU A 129 9.84 -4.60 22.48
C LEU A 129 11.04 -5.57 22.58
N GLU A 130 12.21 -5.09 22.97
CA GLU A 130 13.43 -5.88 23.11
C GLU A 130 13.42 -6.78 24.35
N ALA A 131 12.87 -6.30 25.47
CA ALA A 131 12.99 -7.00 26.76
C ALA A 131 11.68 -7.60 27.28
N LYS A 132 10.56 -6.90 27.14
CA LYS A 132 9.27 -7.26 27.74
C LYS A 132 8.11 -6.68 26.92
N PRO A 133 7.87 -7.20 25.70
CA PRO A 133 6.71 -6.78 24.93
C PRO A 133 5.44 -7.14 25.69
N THR A 134 4.41 -6.32 25.52
CA THR A 134 3.09 -6.57 26.16
C THR A 134 2.19 -7.41 25.28
N HIS A 135 2.43 -7.42 23.97
CA HIS A 135 1.60 -8.09 22.99
C HIS A 135 2.44 -8.69 21.84
N TYR A 136 1.77 -9.46 21.01
CA TYR A 136 2.31 -10.19 19.89
C TYR A 136 1.30 -10.19 18.73
N ILE A 137 1.79 -10.03 17.51
CA ILE A 137 0.97 -9.92 16.30
C ILE A 137 0.86 -11.27 15.59
N TYR A 138 -0.36 -11.65 15.25
CA TYR A 138 -0.67 -12.87 14.52
C TYR A 138 -1.48 -12.54 13.26
N ASN A 139 -1.06 -13.08 12.13
CA ASN A 139 -1.79 -12.96 10.87
C ASN A 139 -2.88 -14.04 10.83
N LEU A 140 -4.14 -13.61 10.84
CA LEU A 140 -5.31 -14.44 10.61
C LEU A 140 -5.58 -14.49 9.11
N GLN A 141 -5.58 -15.67 8.53
CA GLN A 141 -5.94 -15.89 7.14
C GLN A 141 -7.46 -16.02 7.01
N ILE A 142 -8.07 -15.15 6.21
CA ILE A 142 -9.52 -15.08 6.01
C ILE A 142 -9.83 -15.30 4.52
N PRO A 143 -10.76 -16.20 4.15
CA PRO A 143 -11.22 -16.35 2.78
C PRO A 143 -11.85 -15.06 2.24
N VAL A 144 -11.59 -14.69 0.98
CA VAL A 144 -12.18 -13.48 0.36
C VAL A 144 -13.71 -13.53 0.25
N THR A 145 -14.31 -14.70 0.40
CA THR A 145 -15.77 -14.88 0.46
C THR A 145 -16.40 -14.32 1.74
N ILE A 146 -15.58 -13.94 2.73
CA ILE A 146 -16.03 -13.36 4.00
C ILE A 146 -15.68 -11.87 3.98
N GLU A 147 -16.68 -11.01 4.17
CA GLU A 147 -16.47 -9.57 4.12
C GLU A 147 -15.79 -9.06 5.41
N PRO A 148 -14.94 -8.02 5.34
CA PRO A 148 -14.32 -7.39 6.51
C PRO A 148 -15.30 -7.06 7.65
N LYS A 149 -16.50 -6.54 7.31
CA LYS A 149 -17.56 -6.23 8.29
C LYS A 149 -18.06 -7.45 9.07
N ASP A 150 -18.08 -8.62 8.43
CA ASP A 150 -18.55 -9.86 9.05
C ASP A 150 -17.50 -10.43 10.01
N ILE A 151 -16.22 -10.24 9.67
CA ILE A 151 -15.11 -10.50 10.61
C ILE A 151 -15.20 -9.58 11.82
N LEU A 152 -15.35 -8.26 11.62
CA LEU A 152 -15.48 -7.31 12.72
C LEU A 152 -16.63 -7.68 13.66
N LYS A 153 -17.80 -8.01 13.09
CA LYS A 153 -18.97 -8.45 13.86
C LYS A 153 -18.71 -9.74 14.64
N ALA A 154 -18.01 -10.71 14.05
CA ALA A 154 -17.73 -11.98 14.71
C ALA A 154 -16.75 -11.85 15.89
N PHE A 155 -15.91 -10.82 15.88
CA PHE A 155 -14.96 -10.53 16.95
C PHE A 155 -15.44 -9.40 17.88
N ASP A 156 -16.63 -8.85 17.65
CA ASP A 156 -17.19 -7.82 18.51
C ASP A 156 -17.40 -8.37 19.93
N ASN A 157 -17.02 -7.58 20.94
CA ASN A 157 -17.05 -7.96 22.36
C ASN A 157 -16.23 -9.22 22.73
N SER A 158 -15.37 -9.72 21.86
CA SER A 158 -14.51 -10.88 22.16
C SER A 158 -13.36 -10.57 23.13
N GLY A 159 -13.08 -9.28 23.36
CA GLY A 159 -11.87 -8.83 24.04
C GLY A 159 -10.59 -8.98 23.20
N LEU A 160 -10.70 -9.45 21.95
CA LEU A 160 -9.58 -9.59 21.02
C LEU A 160 -9.43 -8.31 20.19
N HIS A 161 -8.18 -7.89 19.98
CA HIS A 161 -7.87 -6.67 19.23
C HIS A 161 -7.45 -7.03 17.81
N LEU A 162 -8.38 -6.84 16.85
CA LEU A 162 -8.12 -7.01 15.44
C LEU A 162 -7.74 -5.69 14.76
N PHE A 163 -6.89 -5.77 13.75
CA PHE A 163 -6.49 -4.65 12.92
C PHE A 163 -6.35 -5.09 11.45
N PHE A 164 -6.89 -4.29 10.54
CA PHE A 164 -6.70 -4.45 9.10
C PHE A 164 -5.48 -3.64 8.64
N MET A 165 -4.25 -4.00 9.08
CA MET A 165 -3.05 -3.19 8.77
C MET A 165 -2.70 -3.17 7.29
N ASP A 166 -3.08 -4.21 6.53
CA ASP A 166 -2.92 -4.21 5.08
C ASP A 166 -4.07 -3.45 4.38
N GLY A 167 -5.10 -3.04 5.12
CA GLY A 167 -6.28 -2.33 4.61
C GLY A 167 -7.42 -3.27 4.25
N VAL A 168 -8.66 -2.78 4.44
CA VAL A 168 -9.88 -3.56 4.19
C VAL A 168 -10.08 -3.91 2.73
N SER A 169 -9.48 -3.18 1.78
CA SER A 169 -9.70 -3.40 0.34
C SER A 169 -8.87 -4.53 -0.27
N ASN A 170 -7.90 -5.10 0.45
CA ASN A 170 -6.95 -6.07 -0.12
C ASN A 170 -7.56 -7.46 -0.37
N HIS A 171 -8.81 -7.66 0.01
CA HIS A 171 -9.57 -8.86 -0.34
C HIS A 171 -10.19 -8.78 -1.75
N HIS A 172 -10.22 -7.60 -2.37
CA HIS A 172 -10.75 -7.40 -3.70
C HIS A 172 -9.74 -7.77 -4.79
N THR A 173 -10.25 -8.31 -5.89
CA THR A 173 -9.49 -8.51 -7.11
C THR A 173 -9.12 -7.17 -7.73
N THR A 174 -7.88 -7.03 -8.21
CA THR A 174 -7.42 -5.89 -9.01
C THR A 174 -6.82 -6.36 -10.32
N LEU A 175 -7.06 -5.61 -11.40
CA LEU A 175 -6.49 -5.85 -12.72
C LEU A 175 -6.07 -4.52 -13.35
N GLY A 176 -4.79 -4.42 -13.69
CA GLY A 176 -4.26 -3.38 -14.57
C GLY A 176 -4.34 -3.81 -16.03
N PHE A 177 -4.56 -2.87 -16.93
CA PHE A 177 -4.35 -3.09 -18.35
C PHE A 177 -3.90 -1.82 -19.05
N THR A 178 -3.33 -1.99 -20.24
CA THR A 178 -2.88 -0.88 -21.08
C THR A 178 -3.49 -0.95 -22.48
N TYR A 179 -3.48 0.18 -23.17
CA TYR A 179 -3.85 0.27 -24.58
C TYR A 179 -2.85 1.19 -25.29
N LEU A 180 -2.28 0.71 -26.38
CA LEU A 180 -1.36 1.48 -27.22
C LEU A 180 -2.12 2.16 -28.34
N GLN A 181 -2.11 3.49 -28.32
CA GLN A 181 -2.60 4.31 -29.41
C GLN A 181 -1.42 4.83 -30.24
N THR A 182 -1.38 4.42 -31.51
CA THR A 182 -0.36 4.84 -32.48
C THR A 182 -1.00 5.69 -33.56
N THR A 183 -0.49 6.91 -33.73
CA THR A 183 -0.91 7.81 -34.81
C THR A 183 0.28 8.16 -35.71
N PRO A 184 0.15 8.03 -37.05
CA PRO A 184 1.18 8.49 -37.97
C PRO A 184 1.37 10.01 -37.90
N ILE A 185 2.62 10.46 -37.93
CA ILE A 185 2.99 11.87 -38.03
C ILE A 185 2.69 12.33 -39.47
N LYS A 186 1.73 13.25 -39.62
CA LYS A 186 1.23 13.68 -40.94
C LYS A 186 2.25 14.53 -41.70
N GLU A 187 3.03 15.34 -40.99
CA GLU A 187 4.11 16.13 -41.58
C GLU A 187 5.33 16.10 -40.65
N LEU A 188 6.52 15.86 -41.23
CA LEU A 188 7.81 15.98 -40.54
C LEU A 188 8.16 17.46 -40.30
N VAL A 189 7.28 18.18 -39.60
CA VAL A 189 7.48 19.57 -39.18
C VAL A 189 8.21 19.61 -37.84
N ASP A 190 8.59 20.82 -37.43
CA ASP A 190 9.13 21.11 -36.11
C ASP A 190 8.28 20.46 -34.99
N ARG A 191 8.96 19.80 -34.04
CA ARG A 191 8.36 19.13 -32.87
C ARG A 191 7.45 20.07 -32.06
N SER A 192 7.72 21.37 -32.10
CA SER A 192 6.88 22.41 -31.45
C SER A 192 5.43 22.43 -31.94
N LYS A 193 5.14 21.84 -33.11
CA LYS A 193 3.80 21.75 -33.70
C LYS A 193 3.06 20.44 -33.40
N TRP A 194 3.72 19.47 -32.79
CA TRP A 194 3.14 18.14 -32.52
C TRP A 194 2.35 18.08 -31.21
N GLN A 195 2.29 19.16 -30.42
CA GLN A 195 1.54 19.16 -29.18
C GLN A 195 0.05 18.85 -29.40
N GLY A 196 -0.57 19.42 -30.44
CA GLY A 196 -1.96 19.11 -30.77
C GLY A 196 -2.17 17.64 -31.13
N GLU A 197 -1.27 17.06 -31.93
CA GLU A 197 -1.33 15.65 -32.30
C GLU A 197 -1.10 14.72 -31.10
N GLN A 198 -0.23 15.11 -30.16
CA GLN A 198 -0.04 14.40 -28.89
C GLN A 198 -1.30 14.44 -28.04
N ASP A 199 -1.88 15.62 -27.85
CA ASP A 199 -3.09 15.79 -27.04
C ASP A 199 -4.26 14.99 -27.63
N ASP A 200 -4.39 14.97 -28.95
CA ASP A 200 -5.42 14.19 -29.63
C ASP A 200 -5.16 12.68 -29.54
N ASN A 201 -3.90 12.24 -29.71
CA ASN A 201 -3.52 10.84 -29.54
C ASN A 201 -3.76 10.34 -28.10
N ALA A 202 -3.49 11.19 -27.10
CA ALA A 202 -3.79 10.90 -25.70
C ALA A 202 -5.31 10.81 -25.44
N LYS A 203 -6.10 11.75 -25.99
CA LYS A 203 -7.57 11.70 -25.89
C LYS A 203 -8.15 10.43 -26.52
N ASP A 204 -7.64 10.02 -27.67
CA ASP A 204 -8.09 8.81 -28.35
C ASP A 204 -7.74 7.56 -27.55
N ALA A 205 -6.55 7.49 -26.97
CA ALA A 205 -6.16 6.41 -26.06
C ALA A 205 -7.07 6.35 -24.82
N THR A 206 -7.34 7.51 -24.19
CA THR A 206 -8.27 7.62 -23.06
C THR A 206 -9.67 7.14 -23.43
N LYS A 207 -10.18 7.55 -24.60
CA LYS A 207 -11.48 7.11 -25.11
C LYS A 207 -11.52 5.59 -25.27
N LYS A 208 -10.46 4.99 -25.82
CA LYS A 208 -10.35 3.54 -26.00
C LYS A 208 -10.32 2.79 -24.68
N ILE A 209 -9.56 3.27 -23.69
CA ILE A 209 -9.61 2.71 -22.33
C ILE A 209 -11.03 2.75 -21.77
N ASN A 210 -11.73 3.88 -21.87
CA ASN A 210 -13.10 4.01 -21.36
C ASN A 210 -14.07 3.06 -22.07
N GLU A 211 -13.98 2.90 -23.40
CA GLU A 211 -14.79 1.93 -24.15
C GLU A 211 -14.56 0.48 -23.68
N ILE A 212 -13.32 0.13 -23.35
CA ILE A 212 -12.98 -1.18 -22.76
C ILE A 212 -13.57 -1.31 -21.35
N VAL A 213 -13.44 -0.29 -20.51
CA VAL A 213 -14.02 -0.26 -19.15
C VAL A 213 -15.53 -0.42 -19.20
N ASP A 214 -16.22 0.30 -20.08
CA ASP A 214 -17.67 0.19 -20.28
C ASP A 214 -18.07 -1.24 -20.66
N SER A 215 -17.28 -1.89 -21.53
CA SER A 215 -17.48 -3.28 -21.89
C SER A 215 -17.27 -4.23 -20.70
N ILE A 216 -16.24 -4.00 -19.88
CA ILE A 216 -15.98 -4.78 -18.65
C ILE A 216 -17.15 -4.64 -17.65
N MET A 217 -17.72 -3.43 -17.51
CA MET A 217 -18.85 -3.19 -16.62
C MET A 217 -20.10 -4.01 -16.97
N THR A 218 -20.20 -4.54 -18.19
CA THR A 218 -21.30 -5.44 -18.58
C THR A 218 -21.21 -6.84 -17.96
N VAL A 219 -20.01 -7.26 -17.52
CA VAL A 219 -19.76 -8.60 -16.96
C VAL A 219 -19.21 -8.56 -15.52
N ALA A 220 -18.77 -7.40 -15.05
CA ALA A 220 -18.11 -7.23 -13.75
C ALA A 220 -18.55 -5.94 -13.05
N THR A 221 -18.62 -5.96 -11.71
CA THR A 221 -18.82 -4.75 -10.91
C THR A 221 -17.48 -4.14 -10.51
N ILE A 222 -17.15 -3.00 -11.10
CA ILE A 222 -16.00 -2.17 -10.74
C ILE A 222 -16.38 -1.30 -9.53
N ILE A 223 -15.57 -1.32 -8.48
CA ILE A 223 -15.76 -0.51 -7.26
C ILE A 223 -14.76 0.64 -7.16
N GLU A 224 -13.66 0.57 -7.89
CA GLU A 224 -12.64 1.60 -7.94
C GLU A 224 -11.92 1.54 -9.29
N GLN A 225 -11.58 2.70 -9.82
CA GLN A 225 -10.80 2.87 -11.05
C GLN A 225 -9.73 3.92 -10.79
N SER A 226 -8.49 3.65 -11.18
CA SER A 226 -7.43 4.66 -11.13
C SER A 226 -7.66 5.74 -12.18
N GLU A 227 -6.99 6.88 -12.02
CA GLU A 227 -6.81 7.79 -13.14
C GLU A 227 -6.05 7.08 -14.27
N ILE A 228 -6.35 7.45 -15.51
CA ILE A 228 -5.64 6.95 -16.68
C ILE A 228 -4.29 7.65 -16.73
N SER A 229 -3.23 6.86 -16.75
CA SER A 229 -1.85 7.35 -16.83
C SER A 229 -1.23 7.02 -18.18
N PHE A 230 -0.15 7.71 -18.51
CA PHE A 230 0.59 7.51 -19.76
C PHE A 230 2.05 7.14 -19.47
N PRO A 231 2.33 5.89 -19.04
CA PRO A 231 3.68 5.45 -18.69
C PRO A 231 4.68 5.49 -19.85
N MET A 232 4.21 5.44 -21.10
CA MET A 232 5.05 5.56 -22.28
C MET A 232 4.49 6.59 -23.26
N GLN A 233 5.37 7.49 -23.68
CA GLN A 233 5.18 8.41 -24.79
C GLN A 233 6.42 8.36 -25.66
N SER A 234 6.29 7.89 -26.90
CA SER A 234 7.43 7.82 -27.83
C SER A 234 7.17 8.51 -29.15
N PHE A 235 8.26 9.05 -29.70
CA PHE A 235 8.33 9.76 -30.96
C PHE A 235 9.48 9.18 -31.77
N GLY A 236 9.16 8.41 -32.81
CA GLY A 236 10.18 7.73 -33.63
C GLY A 236 9.55 7.04 -34.82
N GLY A 237 10.32 6.85 -35.90
CA GLY A 237 9.86 6.06 -37.05
C GLY A 237 8.67 6.62 -37.83
N GLY A 238 8.23 7.86 -37.55
CA GLY A 238 7.07 8.47 -38.21
C GLY A 238 5.75 8.30 -37.44
N THR A 239 5.79 7.91 -36.16
CA THR A 239 4.59 7.76 -35.32
C THR A 239 4.68 8.52 -34.00
N ILE A 240 3.50 8.81 -33.43
CA ILE A 240 3.28 9.22 -32.05
C ILE A 240 2.59 8.05 -31.36
N ASP A 241 3.24 7.50 -30.33
CA ASP A 241 2.74 6.36 -29.57
C ASP A 241 2.44 6.79 -28.14
N HIS A 242 1.21 6.53 -27.69
CA HIS A 242 0.79 6.72 -26.31
C HIS A 242 0.26 5.40 -25.74
N GLN A 243 0.94 4.88 -24.73
CA GLN A 243 0.43 3.77 -23.95
C GLN A 243 -0.35 4.32 -22.78
N ALA A 244 -1.68 4.23 -22.85
CA ALA A 244 -2.55 4.55 -21.72
C ALA A 244 -2.63 3.34 -20.78
N ALA A 245 -2.65 3.56 -19.48
CA ALA A 245 -2.74 2.52 -18.46
C ALA A 245 -3.79 2.87 -17.40
N ILE A 246 -4.54 1.87 -16.97
CA ILE A 246 -5.55 1.98 -15.91
C ILE A 246 -5.51 0.74 -15.01
N SER A 247 -5.85 0.91 -13.74
CA SER A 247 -6.06 -0.18 -12.79
C SER A 247 -7.50 -0.17 -12.27
N LEU A 248 -8.12 -1.35 -12.26
CA LEU A 248 -9.49 -1.56 -11.84
C LEU A 248 -9.53 -2.45 -10.60
N LYS A 249 -10.44 -2.14 -9.66
CA LYS A 249 -10.76 -2.99 -8.50
C LYS A 249 -12.19 -3.48 -8.59
N PHE A 250 -12.42 -4.75 -8.29
CA PHE A 250 -13.71 -5.41 -8.46
C PHE A 250 -14.32 -5.85 -7.13
N LYS A 251 -15.67 -5.87 -7.05
CA LYS A 251 -16.38 -6.14 -5.80
C LYS A 251 -16.14 -7.54 -5.21
N ASN A 252 -16.31 -8.62 -5.97
CA ASN A 252 -15.97 -10.01 -5.62
C ASN A 252 -16.45 -10.97 -6.76
N GLY A 253 -15.81 -12.14 -6.91
CA GLY A 253 -16.32 -13.24 -7.76
C GLY A 253 -16.28 -13.00 -9.28
N THR A 254 -15.44 -12.08 -9.74
CA THR A 254 -15.35 -11.70 -11.15
C THR A 254 -14.86 -12.85 -12.01
N ASP A 255 -15.52 -13.10 -13.13
CA ASP A 255 -14.96 -13.92 -14.21
C ASP A 255 -13.82 -13.14 -14.87
N LEU A 256 -12.67 -13.14 -14.20
CA LEU A 256 -11.44 -12.49 -14.66
C LEU A 256 -11.04 -12.97 -16.05
N LYS A 257 -11.39 -14.21 -16.40
CA LYS A 257 -11.15 -14.73 -17.74
C LYS A 257 -11.99 -13.93 -18.75
N GLN A 258 -13.28 -13.73 -18.53
CA GLN A 258 -14.11 -12.88 -19.39
C GLN A 258 -13.61 -11.43 -19.44
N VAL A 259 -13.18 -10.85 -18.32
CA VAL A 259 -12.63 -9.48 -18.29
C VAL A 259 -11.37 -9.37 -19.15
N LYS A 260 -10.43 -10.32 -19.01
CA LYS A 260 -9.21 -10.35 -19.83
C LYS A 260 -9.52 -10.54 -21.31
N GLU A 261 -10.46 -11.44 -21.63
CA GLU A 261 -10.90 -11.64 -23.02
C GLU A 261 -11.52 -10.37 -23.62
N ILE A 262 -12.25 -9.56 -22.84
CA ILE A 262 -12.77 -8.26 -23.31
C ILE A 262 -11.61 -7.30 -23.61
N ILE A 263 -10.61 -7.23 -22.73
CA ILE A 263 -9.42 -6.37 -22.92
C ILE A 263 -8.69 -6.78 -24.21
N GLU A 264 -8.35 -8.06 -24.34
CA GLU A 264 -7.61 -8.60 -25.48
C GLU A 264 -8.38 -8.46 -26.80
N ARG A 265 -9.70 -8.72 -26.80
CA ARG A 265 -10.56 -8.53 -27.98
C ARG A 265 -10.63 -7.08 -28.47
N ASN A 266 -10.32 -6.12 -27.59
CA ASN A 266 -10.23 -4.70 -27.91
C ASN A 266 -8.79 -4.21 -28.07
N ASN A 267 -7.84 -5.13 -28.30
CA ASN A 267 -6.40 -4.85 -28.46
C ASN A 267 -5.73 -4.19 -27.24
N GLY A 268 -6.32 -4.33 -26.05
CA GLY A 268 -5.64 -3.98 -24.81
C GLY A 268 -4.67 -5.08 -24.39
N GLU A 269 -3.67 -4.71 -23.60
CA GLU A 269 -2.70 -5.62 -22.99
C GLU A 269 -2.97 -5.74 -21.50
N VAL A 270 -3.19 -6.96 -21.03
CA VAL A 270 -3.40 -7.25 -19.60
C VAL A 270 -2.08 -7.05 -18.85
N GLY A 271 -2.11 -6.26 -17.79
CA GLY A 271 -0.97 -5.98 -16.92
C GLY A 271 -1.06 -6.72 -15.59
N ASP A 272 -0.63 -6.04 -14.52
CA ASP A 272 -0.58 -6.62 -13.17
C ASP A 272 -1.97 -7.07 -12.69
N GLU A 273 -2.02 -8.29 -12.17
CA GLU A 273 -3.21 -8.90 -11.60
C GLU A 273 -2.96 -9.28 -10.14
N ASN A 274 -3.93 -8.97 -9.28
CA ASN A 274 -4.02 -9.55 -7.95
C ASN A 274 -5.41 -10.16 -7.78
N ASN A 275 -5.47 -11.48 -7.67
CA ASN A 275 -6.71 -12.22 -7.45
C ASN A 275 -6.61 -13.04 -6.16
N PRO A 276 -6.70 -12.39 -4.98
CA PRO A 276 -6.47 -13.05 -3.71
C PRO A 276 -7.54 -14.11 -3.44
N GLN A 277 -7.12 -15.28 -2.96
CA GLN A 277 -8.04 -16.29 -2.41
C GLN A 277 -8.31 -16.05 -0.92
N HIS A 278 -7.39 -15.35 -0.27
CA HIS A 278 -7.47 -14.98 1.13
C HIS A 278 -6.89 -13.59 1.31
N TYR A 279 -7.35 -12.91 2.36
CA TYR A 279 -6.73 -11.72 2.89
C TYR A 279 -6.29 -11.97 4.34
N TYR A 280 -5.48 -11.05 4.88
CA TYR A 280 -4.95 -11.15 6.23
C TYR A 280 -5.54 -10.05 7.13
N VAL A 281 -5.87 -10.44 8.36
CA VAL A 281 -6.22 -9.53 9.45
C VAL A 281 -5.23 -9.80 10.58
N GLN A 282 -4.69 -8.77 11.21
CA GLN A 282 -3.79 -8.96 12.34
C GLN A 282 -4.56 -8.99 13.65
N LEU A 283 -4.33 -10.06 14.43
CA LEU A 283 -4.69 -10.13 15.84
C LEU A 283 -3.50 -9.66 16.69
N VAL A 284 -3.76 -8.76 17.63
CA VAL A 284 -2.80 -8.35 18.66
C VAL A 284 -3.18 -9.01 19.98
N ASP A 285 -2.31 -9.88 20.48
CA ASP A 285 -2.60 -10.79 21.58
C ASP A 285 -1.50 -10.76 22.66
N THR A 286 -1.83 -11.01 23.92
CA THR A 286 -0.87 -11.00 25.03
C THR A 286 -0.02 -12.28 25.13
N SER A 287 -0.43 -13.38 24.49
CA SER A 287 0.35 -14.62 24.48
C SER A 287 1.39 -14.58 23.37
N ASP A 288 2.59 -15.02 23.71
CA ASP A 288 3.71 -15.21 22.78
C ASP A 288 3.67 -16.58 22.08
N ASN A 289 2.71 -17.44 22.44
CA ASN A 289 2.60 -18.82 22.01
C ASN A 289 1.46 -18.99 21.00
N LEU A 290 1.82 -19.36 19.76
CA LEU A 290 0.88 -19.55 18.66
C LEU A 290 -0.22 -20.59 18.95
N GLU A 291 0.09 -21.67 19.66
CA GLU A 291 -0.92 -22.71 19.96
C GLU A 291 -1.97 -22.21 20.94
N ASN A 292 -1.58 -21.39 21.93
CA ASN A 292 -2.53 -20.76 22.84
C ASN A 292 -3.47 -19.78 22.10
N VAL A 293 -2.97 -19.13 21.06
CA VAL A 293 -3.79 -18.27 20.18
C VAL A 293 -4.74 -19.11 19.33
N ARG A 294 -4.25 -20.20 18.72
CA ARG A 294 -5.08 -21.15 17.94
C ARG A 294 -6.21 -21.73 18.76
N GLU A 295 -5.94 -22.14 19.99
CA GLU A 295 -6.94 -22.72 20.89
C GLU A 295 -8.04 -21.69 21.23
N ARG A 296 -7.68 -20.43 21.45
CA ARG A 296 -8.66 -19.35 21.66
C ARG A 296 -9.50 -19.05 20.41
N LEU A 297 -8.90 -19.22 19.23
CA LEU A 297 -9.56 -18.96 17.95
C LEU A 297 -10.30 -20.17 17.36
N LYS A 298 -10.27 -21.35 18.01
CA LYS A 298 -10.84 -22.59 17.45
C LYS A 298 -12.32 -22.52 17.06
N ASN A 299 -13.08 -21.60 17.66
CA ASN A 299 -14.50 -21.40 17.39
C ASN A 299 -14.78 -20.39 16.27
N TYR A 300 -13.76 -19.67 15.79
CA TYR A 300 -13.88 -18.65 14.75
C TYR A 300 -13.71 -19.29 13.36
N ARG A 301 -14.80 -19.90 12.86
CA ARG A 301 -14.81 -20.69 11.60
C ARG A 301 -14.36 -19.89 10.35
N GLN A 302 -14.46 -18.57 10.40
CA GLN A 302 -13.98 -17.66 9.36
C GLN A 302 -12.44 -17.58 9.26
N VAL A 303 -11.71 -18.01 10.28
CA VAL A 303 -10.24 -18.05 10.29
C VAL A 303 -9.78 -19.40 9.76
N THR A 304 -9.17 -19.42 8.57
CA THR A 304 -8.68 -20.67 7.97
C THR A 304 -7.28 -21.04 8.42
N ASN A 305 -6.45 -20.06 8.78
CA ASN A 305 -5.11 -20.31 9.31
C ASN A 305 -4.60 -19.12 10.15
N ILE A 306 -3.58 -19.38 10.97
CA ILE A 306 -2.98 -18.40 11.89
C ILE A 306 -1.46 -18.56 11.87
N TYR A 307 -0.75 -17.45 11.71
CA TYR A 307 0.71 -17.41 11.67
C TYR A 307 1.25 -16.24 12.48
N GLU A 308 2.50 -16.35 12.94
CA GLU A 308 3.20 -15.22 13.55
C GLU A 308 3.55 -14.16 12.48
N TYR A 309 3.51 -12.89 12.88
CA TYR A 309 4.04 -11.78 12.10
C TYR A 309 5.56 -11.63 12.28
N PRO A 310 6.37 -11.22 11.29
CA PRO A 310 6.07 -11.22 9.86
C PRO A 310 5.74 -12.63 9.41
N LYS A 311 4.84 -12.76 8.42
CA LYS A 311 4.83 -13.98 7.62
C LYS A 311 6.17 -14.03 6.87
N ARG A 312 7.12 -14.82 7.37
CA ARG A 312 8.32 -15.17 6.63
C ARG A 312 7.84 -16.03 5.46
N LYS A 313 7.92 -15.50 4.24
CA LYS A 313 7.69 -16.27 3.01
C LYS A 313 8.64 -17.46 2.98
#